data_AF-A0A7W6FRC7-F1
#
_entry.id   AF-A0A7W6FRC7-F1
#
_cell.length_a   1.000
_cell.length_b   1.000
_cell.length_c   1.000
_cell.angle_alpha   90.00
_cell.angle_beta   90.00
_cell.angle_gamma   90.00
#
_symmetry.space_group_name_H-M   'P 1'
#
loop_
_entity.id
_entity.type
_entity.pdbx_description
1 polymer ?
#
loop_
_entity_poly.entity_id
_entity_poly.type
_entity_poly.pdbx_seq_one_letter_code
_entity_poly.pdbx_strand_id
1 'polypeptide(L)'
;MESITSLSELSSDDFARRFALRPGQLMWLLGAGASVSAGIPSAWDMIWQFKQTLFIAQRKASPQSVADLGNPAIRALLDSHIASSERLPPPGSPDEYAALFEATYPVERDRTTFIQGMISGAKLAYGHLALASLLKAGHTQLVWTTNFDHLIEDACARTYGTTGTLSIVALDAPELAGQLIGAQKWPIAVKLHGDFRSRRLKNTTDELRQQDAALRQQLVDACRRSGLVVAGYSGRDDSVMDALEAALDQPGGYPGGLFWLHRGSDPPLERVIRLLKCANDAGVECGLVRIESFDEILRDLVRLLPALDTSALNALATGRSRVSGAPEPSGQRGWPLIRLNGLAVTIPANCRKLVCTIEGVAAARAAVAEANARLIVTRTQAGVLGFGSDAEFHRVFDPFGITAFDLATFEKRRLRYESGERGLLRDALVEALCAAKNVRAIRRRSADLLVPVDPADSAWDGLRGITRQTTGAVPKHPNLKWHEGVGVRLDWADDGLWLLLDPKIVFEGVTDETKAITADFARERTVKRYNRDLDRLIDFWAKHLAGEALPALSIGDGIDARFAVGKNTAFSKLVQP
;
A
#
# COMPACT_ATOMS: atom_id res chain seq x y z
N MET A 1 14.34 27.56 -35.08
CA MET A 1 13.90 27.11 -33.75
C MET A 1 12.41 27.40 -33.67
N GLU A 2 11.62 26.61 -34.40
CA GLU A 2 10.17 26.78 -34.46
C GLU A 2 9.54 26.27 -33.16
N SER A 3 8.51 26.99 -32.71
CA SER A 3 7.86 26.79 -31.43
C SER A 3 7.31 25.38 -31.30
N ILE A 4 7.74 24.67 -30.25
CA ILE A 4 7.11 23.44 -29.77
C ILE A 4 5.71 23.83 -29.27
N THR A 5 4.72 23.77 -30.14
CA THR A 5 3.30 23.84 -29.79
C THR A 5 2.99 22.65 -28.88
N SER A 6 2.42 22.94 -27.71
CA SER A 6 2.26 22.03 -26.58
C SER A 6 1.51 20.75 -26.95
N LEU A 7 2.11 19.61 -26.64
CA LEU A 7 1.45 18.31 -26.65
C LEU A 7 0.19 18.36 -25.77
N SER A 8 -0.92 17.72 -26.19
CA SER A 8 -2.14 17.64 -25.37
C SER A 8 -1.91 16.71 -24.16
N GLU A 9 -1.36 17.25 -23.09
CA GLU A 9 -1.24 16.53 -21.82
C GLU A 9 -2.60 16.47 -21.11
N LEU A 10 -2.96 15.28 -20.63
CA LEU A 10 -4.18 15.02 -19.88
C LEU A 10 -3.81 14.55 -18.47
N SER A 11 -4.54 15.01 -17.46
CA SER A 11 -4.38 14.48 -16.11
C SER A 11 -4.95 13.06 -16.02
N SER A 12 -4.40 12.24 -15.13
CA SER A 12 -4.91 10.90 -14.84
C SER A 12 -6.38 10.90 -14.47
N ASP A 13 -6.81 11.86 -13.63
CA ASP A 13 -8.21 12.02 -13.23
C ASP A 13 -9.13 12.40 -14.40
N ASP A 14 -8.66 13.20 -15.35
CA ASP A 14 -9.45 13.53 -16.54
C ASP A 14 -9.61 12.33 -17.47
N PHE A 15 -8.51 11.61 -17.72
CA PHE A 15 -8.57 10.36 -18.45
C PHE A 15 -9.50 9.34 -17.78
N ALA A 16 -9.46 9.23 -16.45
CA ALA A 16 -10.30 8.28 -15.73
C ALA A 16 -11.80 8.57 -15.90
N ARG A 17 -12.21 9.84 -15.92
CA ARG A 17 -13.59 10.24 -16.22
C ARG A 17 -13.97 9.93 -17.68
N ARG A 18 -13.08 10.21 -18.64
CA ARG A 18 -13.31 9.89 -20.06
C ARG A 18 -13.48 8.39 -20.28
N PHE A 19 -12.63 7.59 -19.65
CA PHE A 19 -12.70 6.13 -19.70
C PHE A 19 -14.05 5.62 -19.15
N ALA A 20 -14.50 6.15 -18.01
CA ALA A 20 -15.77 5.77 -17.40
C ALA A 20 -17.00 6.04 -18.30
N LEU A 21 -16.92 7.04 -19.18
CA LEU A 21 -17.97 7.39 -20.14
C LEU A 21 -17.91 6.57 -21.45
N ARG A 22 -16.90 5.71 -21.63
CA ARG A 22 -16.63 4.95 -22.86
C ARG A 22 -16.61 3.42 -22.65
N PRO A 23 -17.60 2.83 -21.94
CA PRO A 23 -17.59 1.40 -21.67
C PRO A 23 -17.57 0.61 -22.99
N GLY A 24 -16.57 -0.25 -23.14
CA GLY A 24 -16.42 -1.13 -24.30
C GLY A 24 -15.90 -0.47 -25.57
N GLN A 25 -15.69 0.85 -25.58
CA GLN A 25 -15.17 1.57 -26.75
C GLN A 25 -13.63 1.67 -26.76
N LEU A 26 -12.99 1.44 -25.61
CA LEU A 26 -11.55 1.53 -25.45
C LEU A 26 -10.92 0.14 -25.31
N MET A 27 -10.01 -0.17 -26.22
CA MET A 27 -9.10 -1.31 -26.14
C MET A 27 -7.75 -0.89 -25.55
N TRP A 28 -6.96 -1.87 -25.11
CA TRP A 28 -5.63 -1.62 -24.51
C TRP A 28 -4.51 -2.18 -25.37
N LEU A 29 -3.38 -1.48 -25.42
CA LEU A 29 -2.09 -2.02 -25.86
C LEU A 29 -1.12 -2.00 -24.69
N LEU A 30 -0.70 -3.18 -24.23
CA LEU A 30 0.15 -3.34 -23.05
C LEU A 30 1.57 -3.76 -23.44
N GLY A 31 2.55 -3.00 -22.97
CA GLY A 31 3.96 -3.37 -23.04
C GLY A 31 4.53 -3.82 -21.70
N ALA A 32 5.85 -4.06 -21.68
CA ALA A 32 6.53 -4.66 -20.53
C ALA A 32 6.40 -3.82 -19.25
N GLY A 33 6.23 -2.50 -19.38
CA GLY A 33 6.00 -1.59 -18.26
C GLY A 33 4.74 -1.89 -17.44
N ALA A 34 3.73 -2.54 -18.03
CA ALA A 34 2.52 -2.97 -17.32
C ALA A 34 2.79 -4.14 -16.34
N SER A 35 3.87 -4.88 -16.54
CA SER A 35 4.24 -6.05 -15.75
C SER A 35 5.33 -5.77 -14.69
N VAL A 36 5.79 -4.52 -14.54
CA VAL A 36 6.82 -4.13 -13.56
C VAL A 36 6.39 -4.41 -12.12
N SER A 37 5.17 -4.04 -11.74
CA SER A 37 4.62 -4.30 -10.40
C SER A 37 4.43 -5.80 -10.10
N ALA A 38 4.46 -6.64 -11.14
CA ALA A 38 4.40 -8.10 -11.02
C ALA A 38 5.79 -8.74 -10.83
N GLY A 39 6.86 -7.95 -10.83
CA GLY A 39 8.24 -8.41 -10.68
C GLY A 39 8.96 -8.72 -11.99
N ILE A 40 8.37 -8.38 -13.15
CA ILE A 40 9.02 -8.50 -14.45
C ILE A 40 9.67 -7.15 -14.79
N PRO A 41 11.00 -7.05 -14.91
CA PRO A 41 11.65 -5.79 -15.24
C PRO A 41 11.23 -5.28 -16.62
N SER A 42 11.15 -3.95 -16.77
CA SER A 42 10.90 -3.35 -18.07
C SER A 42 12.12 -3.49 -18.99
N ALA A 43 11.96 -3.28 -20.29
CA ALA A 43 13.09 -3.24 -21.22
C ALA A 43 14.13 -2.19 -20.80
N TRP A 44 13.70 -1.07 -20.20
CA TRP A 44 14.59 -0.06 -19.65
C TRP A 44 15.40 -0.56 -18.45
N ASP A 45 14.75 -1.24 -17.50
CA ASP A 45 15.42 -1.84 -16.34
C ASP A 45 16.44 -2.90 -16.79
N MET A 46 16.07 -3.70 -17.80
CA MET A 46 16.94 -4.71 -18.41
C MET A 46 18.15 -4.09 -19.10
N ILE A 47 18.00 -2.97 -19.82
CA ILE A 47 19.15 -2.24 -20.39
C ILE A 47 20.16 -1.94 -19.29
N TRP A 48 19.72 -1.35 -18.17
CA TRP A 48 20.62 -1.03 -17.06
C TRP A 48 21.26 -2.26 -16.42
N GLN A 49 20.50 -3.34 -16.26
CA GLN A 49 21.02 -4.61 -15.77
C GLN A 49 22.10 -5.20 -16.70
N PHE A 50 21.90 -5.12 -18.02
CA PHE A 50 22.86 -5.57 -19.02
C PHE A 50 24.12 -4.71 -19.01
N LYS A 51 23.98 -3.38 -18.95
CA LYS A 51 25.12 -2.46 -18.81
C LYS A 51 25.95 -2.78 -17.58
N GLN A 52 25.29 -2.98 -16.44
CA GLN A 52 25.93 -3.34 -15.18
C GLN A 52 26.65 -4.69 -15.28
N THR A 53 26.00 -5.70 -15.86
CA THR A 53 26.58 -7.05 -16.04
C THR A 53 27.81 -7.01 -16.94
N LEU A 54 27.73 -6.31 -18.08
CA LEU A 54 28.84 -6.14 -19.01
C LEU A 54 29.99 -5.36 -18.36
N PHE A 55 29.70 -4.30 -17.62
CA PHE A 55 30.73 -3.53 -16.90
C PHE A 55 31.47 -4.40 -15.88
N ILE A 56 30.74 -5.13 -15.04
CA ILE A 56 31.32 -6.05 -14.03
C ILE A 56 32.21 -7.09 -14.72
N ALA A 57 31.70 -7.74 -15.77
CA ALA A 57 32.41 -8.79 -16.48
C ALA A 57 33.67 -8.28 -17.19
N GLN A 58 33.59 -7.13 -17.88
CA GLN A 58 34.68 -6.62 -18.72
C GLN A 58 35.73 -5.85 -17.90
N ARG A 59 35.33 -5.09 -16.87
CA ARG A 59 36.23 -4.33 -16.01
C ARG A 59 36.72 -5.12 -14.79
N LYS A 60 36.20 -6.33 -14.56
CA LYS A 60 36.43 -7.14 -13.35
C LYS A 60 36.13 -6.34 -12.06
N ALA A 61 35.14 -5.46 -12.14
CA ALA A 61 34.71 -4.61 -11.03
C ALA A 61 33.93 -5.43 -9.99
N SER A 62 33.94 -5.00 -8.73
CA SER A 62 33.10 -5.60 -7.70
C SER A 62 31.63 -5.32 -7.98
N PRO A 63 30.71 -6.31 -7.89
CA PRO A 63 29.27 -6.05 -8.04
C PRO A 63 28.74 -4.97 -7.10
N GLN A 64 29.35 -4.79 -5.93
CA GLN A 64 28.97 -3.79 -4.95
C GLN A 64 29.27 -2.34 -5.41
N SER A 65 30.25 -2.13 -6.28
CA SER A 65 30.65 -0.77 -6.70
C SER A 65 29.66 -0.11 -7.65
N VAL A 66 28.79 -0.91 -8.29
CA VAL A 66 27.78 -0.45 -9.25
C VAL A 66 26.37 -0.91 -8.87
N ALA A 67 26.16 -1.36 -7.63
CA ALA A 67 24.89 -1.97 -7.20
C ALA A 67 23.70 -1.01 -7.24
N ASP A 68 23.93 0.28 -6.94
CA ASP A 68 22.89 1.30 -6.89
C ASP A 68 22.66 1.95 -8.27
N LEU A 69 21.75 1.36 -9.05
CA LEU A 69 21.27 1.91 -10.31
C LEU A 69 20.38 3.16 -10.13
N GLY A 70 20.09 3.59 -8.90
CA GLY A 70 19.42 4.87 -8.62
C GLY A 70 20.38 6.07 -8.67
N ASN A 71 21.69 5.83 -8.52
CA ASN A 71 22.70 6.87 -8.49
C ASN A 71 23.05 7.39 -9.90
N PRO A 72 22.86 8.70 -10.20
CA PRO A 72 23.19 9.27 -11.51
C PRO A 72 24.65 9.10 -11.92
N ALA A 73 25.59 9.12 -10.97
CA ALA A 73 27.02 8.94 -11.27
C ALA A 73 27.33 7.51 -11.72
N ILE A 74 26.69 6.51 -11.11
CA ILE A 74 26.81 5.11 -11.53
C ILE A 74 26.22 4.92 -12.92
N ARG A 75 25.05 5.51 -13.19
CA ARG A 75 24.45 5.49 -14.54
C ARG A 75 25.36 6.10 -15.59
N ALA A 76 25.92 7.28 -15.32
CA ALA A 76 26.84 7.96 -16.22
C ALA A 76 28.13 7.15 -16.46
N LEU A 77 28.63 6.45 -15.43
CA LEU A 77 29.78 5.55 -15.56
C LEU A 77 29.47 4.37 -16.48
N LEU A 78 28.32 3.71 -16.29
CA LEU A 78 27.88 2.59 -17.11
C LEU A 78 27.64 3.02 -18.56
N ASP A 79 26.98 4.16 -18.79
CA ASP A 79 26.78 4.74 -20.12
C ASP A 79 28.09 5.06 -20.82
N SER A 80 29.03 5.70 -20.10
CA SER A 80 30.36 6.00 -20.65
C SER A 80 31.12 4.73 -21.04
N HIS A 81 30.97 3.64 -20.28
CA HIS A 81 31.57 2.36 -20.62
C HIS A 81 30.97 1.77 -21.91
N ILE A 82 29.65 1.79 -22.08
CA ILE A 82 29.01 1.35 -23.32
C ILE A 82 29.41 2.24 -24.50
N ALA A 83 29.38 3.56 -24.32
CA ALA A 83 29.78 4.52 -25.35
C ALA A 83 31.25 4.37 -25.80
N SER A 84 32.12 3.85 -24.92
CA SER A 84 33.52 3.56 -25.25
C SER A 84 33.72 2.27 -26.07
N SER A 85 32.67 1.46 -26.24
CA SER A 85 32.73 0.22 -27.02
C SER A 85 32.51 0.48 -28.51
N GLU A 86 33.43 0.03 -29.36
CA GLU A 86 33.27 0.11 -30.82
C GLU A 86 32.20 -0.84 -31.38
N ARG A 87 31.74 -1.83 -30.60
CA ARG A 87 30.81 -2.88 -31.06
C ARG A 87 29.37 -2.66 -30.60
N LEU A 88 29.15 -1.81 -29.61
CA LEU A 88 27.82 -1.59 -29.03
C LEU A 88 27.28 -0.26 -29.51
N PRO A 89 25.97 -0.17 -29.76
CA PRO A 89 25.35 1.10 -30.11
C PRO A 89 25.46 2.08 -28.94
N PRO A 90 25.47 3.40 -29.22
CA PRO A 90 25.51 4.41 -28.18
C PRO A 90 24.24 4.36 -27.31
N PRO A 91 24.34 4.79 -26.03
CA PRO A 91 23.18 4.88 -25.16
C PRO A 91 22.03 5.67 -25.77
N GLY A 92 20.80 5.17 -25.66
CA GLY A 92 19.60 5.77 -26.23
C GLY A 92 19.25 5.32 -27.64
N SER A 93 20.13 4.57 -28.32
CA SER A 93 19.84 3.99 -29.65
C SER A 93 18.58 3.10 -29.63
N PRO A 94 17.78 3.06 -30.71
CA PRO A 94 16.67 2.10 -30.85
C PRO A 94 17.12 0.64 -30.65
N ASP A 95 18.30 0.27 -31.14
CA ASP A 95 18.86 -1.08 -31.10
C ASP A 95 19.59 -1.42 -29.78
N GLU A 96 19.68 -0.46 -28.85
CA GLU A 96 20.44 -0.60 -27.61
C GLU A 96 20.04 -1.84 -26.81
N TYR A 97 18.74 -2.09 -26.65
CA TYR A 97 18.25 -3.25 -25.91
C TYR A 97 18.69 -4.57 -26.54
N ALA A 98 18.49 -4.74 -27.86
CA ALA A 98 18.80 -5.97 -28.56
C ALA A 98 20.31 -6.25 -28.53
N ALA A 99 21.12 -5.24 -28.84
CA ALA A 99 22.57 -5.35 -28.86
C ALA A 99 23.15 -5.66 -27.46
N LEU A 100 22.65 -5.01 -26.40
CA LEU A 100 23.11 -5.28 -25.03
C LEU A 100 22.68 -6.66 -24.55
N PHE A 101 21.49 -7.13 -24.92
CA PHE A 101 21.02 -8.45 -24.54
C PHE A 101 21.88 -9.55 -25.19
N GLU A 102 22.20 -9.39 -26.47
CA GLU A 102 23.09 -10.29 -27.21
C GLU A 102 24.53 -10.26 -26.70
N ALA A 103 25.05 -9.07 -26.38
CA ALA A 103 26.38 -8.96 -25.81
C ALA A 103 26.48 -9.57 -24.41
N THR A 104 25.42 -9.47 -23.60
CA THR A 104 25.38 -10.04 -22.24
C THR A 104 25.23 -11.56 -22.29
N TYR A 105 24.37 -12.06 -23.19
CA TYR A 105 24.10 -13.48 -23.38
C TYR A 105 24.18 -13.84 -24.87
N PRO A 106 25.38 -14.18 -25.38
CA PRO A 106 25.59 -14.45 -26.81
C PRO A 106 24.77 -15.64 -27.32
N VAL A 107 24.48 -16.61 -26.44
CA VAL A 107 23.72 -17.81 -26.79
C VAL A 107 22.22 -17.56 -26.61
N GLU A 108 21.42 -17.83 -27.65
CA GLU A 108 19.96 -17.65 -27.63
C GLU A 108 19.25 -18.45 -26.52
N ARG A 109 19.78 -19.64 -26.19
CA ARG A 109 19.27 -20.47 -25.10
C ARG A 109 19.41 -19.78 -23.73
N ASP A 110 20.45 -18.99 -23.52
CA ASP A 110 20.67 -18.30 -22.25
C ASP A 110 19.73 -17.11 -22.13
N ARG A 111 19.55 -16.36 -23.24
CA ARG A 111 18.53 -15.31 -23.37
C ARG A 111 17.13 -15.85 -23.05
N THR A 112 16.78 -17.00 -23.63
CA THR A 112 15.54 -17.73 -23.34
C THR A 112 15.40 -18.03 -21.85
N THR A 113 16.42 -18.64 -21.27
CA THR A 113 16.41 -19.08 -19.87
C THR A 113 16.27 -17.89 -18.92
N PHE A 114 16.95 -16.78 -19.25
CA PHE A 114 16.86 -15.52 -18.52
C PHE A 114 15.42 -14.97 -18.51
N ILE A 115 14.77 -14.85 -19.68
CA ILE A 115 13.38 -14.40 -19.78
C ILE A 115 12.42 -15.34 -19.03
N GLN A 116 12.57 -16.65 -19.21
CA GLN A 116 11.73 -17.65 -18.54
C GLN A 116 11.86 -17.59 -17.01
N GLY A 117 13.07 -17.38 -16.50
CA GLY A 117 13.31 -17.19 -15.07
C GLY A 117 12.50 -16.02 -14.51
N MET A 118 12.51 -14.88 -15.21
CA MET A 118 11.74 -13.69 -14.80
C MET A 118 10.23 -13.93 -14.82
N ILE A 119 9.71 -14.57 -15.88
CA ILE A 119 8.27 -14.87 -16.01
C ILE A 119 7.84 -15.85 -14.91
N SER A 120 8.66 -16.86 -14.58
CA SER A 120 8.33 -17.87 -13.56
C SER A 120 8.25 -17.31 -12.13
N GLY A 121 8.98 -16.24 -11.84
CA GLY A 121 8.96 -15.56 -10.54
C GLY A 121 7.86 -14.49 -10.42
N ALA A 122 7.19 -14.17 -11.53
CA ALA A 122 6.20 -13.11 -11.58
C ALA A 122 4.96 -13.44 -10.74
N LYS A 123 4.38 -12.42 -10.11
CA LYS A 123 3.16 -12.55 -9.29
C LYS A 123 2.13 -11.56 -9.77
N LEU A 124 0.86 -11.96 -9.78
CA LEU A 124 -0.25 -11.08 -10.13
C LEU A 124 -0.19 -9.77 -9.33
N ALA A 125 -0.14 -8.66 -10.08
CA ALA A 125 -0.19 -7.31 -9.54
C ALA A 125 -1.63 -6.79 -9.52
N TYR A 126 -1.83 -5.61 -8.93
CA TYR A 126 -3.16 -5.00 -8.84
C TYR A 126 -3.67 -4.65 -10.24
N GLY A 127 -2.80 -4.10 -11.11
CA GLY A 127 -3.17 -3.67 -12.46
C GLY A 127 -3.75 -4.79 -13.31
N HIS A 128 -3.15 -5.99 -13.31
CA HIS A 128 -3.66 -7.14 -14.08
C HIS A 128 -5.03 -7.60 -13.59
N LEU A 129 -5.21 -7.70 -12.27
CA LEU A 129 -6.51 -8.08 -11.70
C LEU A 129 -7.58 -7.03 -11.97
N ALA A 130 -7.22 -5.75 -11.94
CA ALA A 130 -8.15 -4.66 -12.24
C ALA A 130 -8.56 -4.69 -13.72
N LEU A 131 -7.60 -4.88 -14.63
CA LEU A 131 -7.88 -5.09 -16.05
C LEU A 131 -8.80 -6.30 -16.28
N ALA A 132 -8.56 -7.41 -15.60
CA ALA A 132 -9.43 -8.58 -15.68
C ALA A 132 -10.86 -8.26 -15.20
N SER A 133 -11.03 -7.46 -14.14
CA SER A 133 -12.36 -7.00 -13.72
C SER A 133 -13.02 -6.09 -14.77
N LEU A 134 -12.25 -5.21 -15.44
CA LEU A 134 -12.74 -4.37 -16.54
C LEU A 134 -13.20 -5.21 -17.74
N LEU A 135 -12.45 -6.26 -18.08
CA LEU A 135 -12.81 -7.23 -19.12
C LEU A 135 -14.09 -8.00 -18.76
N LYS A 136 -14.20 -8.47 -17.50
CA LYS A 136 -15.41 -9.16 -17.00
C LYS A 136 -16.67 -8.34 -17.17
N ALA A 137 -16.57 -7.04 -16.86
CA ALA A 137 -17.69 -6.11 -16.87
C ALA A 137 -17.94 -5.48 -18.25
N GLY A 138 -17.14 -5.81 -19.26
CA GLY A 138 -17.28 -5.28 -20.62
C GLY A 138 -16.87 -3.81 -20.78
N HIS A 139 -16.19 -3.23 -19.79
CA HIS A 139 -15.63 -1.86 -19.90
C HIS A 139 -14.46 -1.80 -20.89
N THR A 140 -13.76 -2.91 -21.06
CA THR A 140 -12.80 -3.16 -22.14
C THR A 140 -13.14 -4.53 -22.73
N GLN A 141 -12.99 -4.68 -24.04
CA GLN A 141 -13.33 -5.92 -24.75
C GLN A 141 -12.12 -6.60 -25.39
N LEU A 142 -11.09 -5.81 -25.72
CA LEU A 142 -9.91 -6.24 -26.47
C LEU A 142 -8.64 -5.70 -25.82
N VAL A 143 -7.65 -6.59 -25.67
CA VAL A 143 -6.30 -6.25 -25.19
C VAL A 143 -5.29 -6.77 -26.19
N TRP A 144 -4.42 -5.89 -26.65
CA TRP A 144 -3.22 -6.21 -27.40
C TRP A 144 -2.03 -6.17 -26.45
N THR A 145 -1.06 -7.06 -26.62
CA THR A 145 0.17 -6.98 -25.84
C THR A 145 1.39 -7.45 -26.62
N THR A 146 2.53 -6.81 -26.34
CA THR A 146 3.85 -7.25 -26.79
C THR A 146 4.55 -8.13 -25.75
N ASN A 147 3.91 -8.37 -24.59
CA ASN A 147 4.47 -9.17 -23.51
C ASN A 147 4.34 -10.67 -23.77
N PHE A 148 5.35 -11.42 -23.33
CA PHE A 148 5.37 -12.89 -23.39
C PHE A 148 4.81 -13.54 -22.13
N ASP A 149 4.56 -12.76 -21.07
CA ASP A 149 4.08 -13.27 -19.80
C ASP A 149 2.61 -13.75 -19.88
N HIS A 150 2.18 -14.44 -18.83
CA HIS A 150 0.84 -15.02 -18.72
C HIS A 150 -0.05 -14.28 -17.71
N LEU A 151 0.34 -13.06 -17.33
CA LEU A 151 -0.29 -12.34 -16.22
C LEU A 151 -1.72 -11.88 -16.54
N ILE A 152 -2.02 -11.58 -17.80
CA ILE A 152 -3.38 -11.25 -18.25
C ILE A 152 -4.28 -12.50 -18.14
N GLU A 153 -3.79 -13.64 -18.63
CA GLU A 153 -4.51 -14.92 -18.55
C GLU A 153 -4.80 -15.33 -17.11
N ASP A 154 -3.77 -15.31 -16.26
CA ASP A 154 -3.86 -15.67 -14.85
C ASP A 154 -4.78 -14.73 -14.07
N ALA A 155 -4.73 -13.43 -14.39
CA ALA A 155 -5.62 -12.45 -13.78
C ALA A 155 -7.08 -12.73 -14.15
N CYS A 156 -7.36 -12.99 -15.43
CA CYS A 156 -8.69 -13.37 -15.89
C CYS A 156 -9.14 -14.68 -15.24
N ALA A 157 -8.30 -15.72 -15.21
CA ALA A 157 -8.63 -16.99 -14.59
C ALA A 157 -9.01 -16.83 -13.11
N ARG A 158 -8.24 -16.01 -12.37
CA ARG A 158 -8.51 -15.72 -10.96
C ARG A 158 -9.76 -14.89 -10.74
N THR A 159 -10.02 -13.89 -11.58
CA THR A 159 -11.19 -13.00 -11.45
C THR A 159 -12.48 -13.66 -11.94
N TYR A 160 -12.41 -14.56 -12.91
CA TYR A 160 -13.58 -15.27 -13.46
C TYR A 160 -13.88 -16.56 -12.71
N GLY A 161 -12.90 -17.11 -11.98
CA GLY A 161 -13.01 -18.42 -11.33
C GLY A 161 -12.91 -19.59 -12.31
N THR A 162 -12.63 -19.33 -13.59
CA THR A 162 -12.46 -20.35 -14.65
C THR A 162 -11.44 -19.87 -15.67
N THR A 163 -10.77 -20.79 -16.36
CA THR A 163 -9.76 -20.48 -17.39
C THR A 163 -10.34 -20.26 -18.79
N GLY A 164 -11.64 -20.55 -19.02
CA GLY A 164 -12.22 -20.65 -20.37
C GLY A 164 -12.89 -19.38 -20.92
N THR A 165 -12.96 -18.29 -20.16
CA THR A 165 -13.76 -17.11 -20.55
C THR A 165 -12.96 -16.07 -21.36
N LEU A 166 -11.62 -16.08 -21.30
CA LEU A 166 -10.78 -15.19 -22.10
C LEU A 166 -10.34 -15.93 -23.38
N SER A 167 -10.63 -15.36 -24.55
CA SER A 167 -10.07 -15.88 -25.81
C SER A 167 -8.65 -15.33 -26.00
N ILE A 168 -7.66 -16.21 -26.10
CA ILE A 168 -6.26 -15.83 -26.29
C ILE A 168 -5.88 -16.14 -27.73
N VAL A 169 -5.36 -15.14 -28.44
CA VAL A 169 -4.82 -15.30 -29.78
C VAL A 169 -3.33 -14.98 -29.75
N ALA A 170 -2.53 -15.90 -30.26
CA ALA A 170 -1.11 -15.70 -30.46
C ALA A 170 -0.78 -15.67 -31.95
N LEU A 171 0.49 -15.42 -32.25
CA LEU A 171 1.03 -15.23 -33.59
C LEU A 171 0.77 -16.41 -34.55
N ASP A 172 0.53 -17.61 -34.03
CA ASP A 172 0.28 -18.83 -34.80
C ASP A 172 -1.16 -18.94 -35.34
N ALA A 173 -2.07 -18.04 -34.96
CA ALA A 173 -3.46 -18.06 -35.42
C ALA A 173 -4.02 -16.64 -35.69
N PRO A 174 -3.44 -15.84 -36.61
CA PRO A 174 -3.90 -14.47 -36.88
C PRO A 174 -5.34 -14.42 -37.42
N GLU A 175 -5.76 -15.43 -38.19
CA GLU A 175 -7.14 -15.54 -38.69
C GLU A 175 -8.16 -15.66 -37.54
N LEU A 176 -7.78 -16.32 -36.44
CA LEU A 176 -8.63 -16.46 -35.26
C LEU A 176 -8.91 -15.11 -34.62
N ALA A 177 -7.94 -14.18 -34.59
CA ALA A 177 -8.16 -12.81 -34.11
C ALA A 177 -9.25 -12.13 -34.94
N GLY A 178 -9.14 -12.16 -36.28
CA GLY A 178 -10.14 -11.57 -37.16
C GLY A 178 -11.53 -12.18 -36.99
N GLN A 179 -11.61 -13.51 -36.88
CA GLN A 179 -12.88 -14.22 -36.66
C GLN A 179 -13.54 -13.85 -35.33
N LEU A 180 -12.79 -13.86 -34.22
CA LEU A 180 -13.31 -13.55 -32.90
C LEU A 180 -13.72 -12.08 -32.77
N ILE A 181 -12.91 -11.16 -33.30
CA ILE A 181 -13.20 -9.72 -33.31
C ILE A 181 -14.43 -9.44 -34.18
N GLY A 182 -14.48 -10.01 -35.39
CA GLY A 182 -15.62 -9.86 -36.30
C GLY A 182 -16.92 -10.44 -35.75
N ALA A 183 -16.84 -11.58 -35.07
CA ALA A 183 -17.97 -12.20 -34.38
C ALA A 183 -18.32 -11.58 -33.02
N GLN A 184 -17.58 -10.55 -32.58
CA GLN A 184 -17.76 -9.87 -31.29
C GLN A 184 -17.75 -10.85 -30.08
N LYS A 185 -16.88 -11.87 -30.13
CA LYS A 185 -16.73 -12.87 -29.06
C LYS A 185 -15.77 -12.39 -27.97
N TRP A 186 -16.24 -11.44 -27.16
CA TRP A 186 -15.46 -10.82 -26.09
C TRP A 186 -15.44 -11.66 -24.79
N PRO A 187 -14.42 -11.51 -23.92
CA PRO A 187 -13.20 -10.71 -24.09
C PRO A 187 -12.09 -11.44 -24.88
N ILE A 188 -11.22 -10.67 -25.54
CA ILE A 188 -10.09 -11.18 -26.35
C ILE A 188 -8.76 -10.55 -25.89
N ALA A 189 -7.72 -11.37 -25.75
CA ALA A 189 -6.34 -10.94 -25.58
C ALA A 189 -5.48 -11.43 -26.76
N VAL A 190 -4.79 -10.52 -27.44
CA VAL A 190 -3.97 -10.81 -28.62
C VAL A 190 -2.50 -10.49 -28.33
N LYS A 191 -1.63 -11.50 -28.48
CA LYS A 191 -0.18 -11.38 -28.26
C LYS A 191 0.56 -11.16 -29.58
N LEU A 192 1.00 -9.93 -29.82
CA LEU A 192 1.64 -9.48 -31.08
C LEU A 192 2.97 -10.18 -31.38
N HIS A 193 3.73 -10.57 -30.35
CA HIS A 193 5.02 -11.24 -30.51
C HIS A 193 4.99 -12.74 -30.16
N GLY A 194 3.80 -13.28 -29.88
CA GLY A 194 3.55 -14.69 -29.53
C GLY A 194 3.87 -15.05 -28.09
N ASP A 195 3.76 -16.33 -27.74
CA ASP A 195 4.31 -16.91 -26.50
C ASP A 195 5.74 -17.41 -26.79
N PHE A 196 6.67 -17.22 -25.84
CA PHE A 196 8.03 -17.75 -25.92
C PHE A 196 8.04 -19.27 -26.20
N ARG A 197 7.01 -19.99 -25.72
CA ARG A 197 6.82 -21.42 -26.02
C ARG A 197 6.61 -21.71 -27.50
N SER A 198 6.00 -20.80 -28.25
CA SER A 198 5.69 -20.96 -29.68
C SER A 198 6.90 -20.72 -30.59
N ARG A 199 7.87 -19.89 -30.18
CA ARG A 199 9.13 -19.70 -30.94
C ARG A 199 10.01 -20.95 -30.99
N ARG A 200 9.82 -21.90 -30.07
CA ARG A 200 10.53 -23.18 -30.08
C ARG A 200 10.03 -24.16 -31.15
N LEU A 201 8.86 -23.93 -31.74
CA LEU A 201 8.21 -24.99 -32.51
C LEU A 201 8.48 -25.01 -34.00
N LYS A 202 8.92 -23.94 -34.68
CA LYS A 202 9.26 -24.02 -36.13
C LYS A 202 10.29 -22.99 -36.62
N ASN A 203 11.17 -23.45 -37.50
CA ASN A 203 12.16 -22.68 -38.26
C ASN A 203 11.55 -21.91 -39.47
N THR A 204 12.23 -20.83 -39.85
CA THR A 204 12.35 -20.13 -41.16
C THR A 204 11.25 -19.19 -41.73
N THR A 205 11.39 -17.91 -41.31
CA THR A 205 11.58 -16.66 -42.11
C THR A 205 10.53 -16.01 -43.01
N ASP A 206 9.50 -16.66 -43.58
CA ASP A 206 8.48 -15.94 -44.39
C ASP A 206 7.04 -16.14 -43.91
N GLU A 207 6.65 -17.35 -43.50
CA GLU A 207 5.34 -17.63 -42.92
C GLU A 207 5.10 -16.78 -41.67
N LEU A 208 6.09 -16.70 -40.78
CA LEU A 208 6.03 -15.85 -39.59
C LEU A 208 5.89 -14.36 -39.93
N ARG A 209 6.54 -13.89 -41.01
CA ARG A 209 6.39 -12.49 -41.47
C ARG A 209 4.99 -12.23 -42.01
N GLN A 210 4.42 -13.19 -42.73
CA GLN A 210 3.05 -13.10 -43.25
C GLN A 210 2.02 -13.14 -42.10
N GLN A 211 2.20 -14.03 -41.12
CA GLN A 211 1.34 -14.13 -39.94
C GLN A 211 1.40 -12.87 -39.09
N ASP A 212 2.60 -12.34 -38.87
CA ASP A 212 2.84 -11.08 -38.19
C ASP A 212 2.21 -9.89 -38.94
N ALA A 213 2.41 -9.79 -40.26
CA ALA A 213 1.76 -8.76 -41.08
C ALA A 213 0.22 -8.86 -41.03
N ALA A 214 -0.34 -10.06 -41.09
CA ALA A 214 -1.77 -10.28 -40.96
C ALA A 214 -2.30 -9.85 -39.57
N LEU A 215 -1.58 -10.19 -38.50
CA LEU A 215 -1.96 -9.80 -37.14
C LEU A 215 -1.90 -8.29 -36.93
N ARG A 216 -0.89 -7.63 -37.51
CA ARG A 216 -0.79 -6.16 -37.51
C ARG A 216 -1.90 -5.51 -38.30
N GLN A 217 -2.31 -6.09 -39.43
CA GLN A 217 -3.49 -5.61 -40.15
C GLN A 217 -4.76 -5.71 -39.29
N GLN A 218 -4.91 -6.77 -38.49
CA GLN A 218 -6.01 -6.87 -37.52
C GLN A 218 -5.94 -5.78 -36.44
N LEU A 219 -4.74 -5.39 -36.00
CA LEU A 219 -4.55 -4.26 -35.08
C LEU A 219 -4.98 -2.94 -35.74
N VAL A 220 -4.54 -2.66 -36.97
CA VAL A 220 -4.96 -1.48 -37.75
C VAL A 220 -6.49 -1.43 -37.86
N ASP A 221 -7.12 -2.54 -38.22
CA ASP A 221 -8.57 -2.62 -38.38
C ASP A 221 -9.32 -2.47 -37.04
N ALA A 222 -8.75 -2.94 -35.93
CA ALA A 222 -9.29 -2.72 -34.59
C ALA A 222 -9.19 -1.25 -34.17
N CYS A 223 -8.07 -0.57 -34.44
CA CYS A 223 -7.88 0.86 -34.19
C CYS A 223 -8.89 1.72 -34.96
N ARG A 224 -9.38 1.25 -36.11
CA ARG A 224 -10.43 1.96 -36.87
C ARG A 224 -11.83 1.82 -36.27
N ARG A 225 -12.05 0.86 -35.38
CA ARG A 225 -13.37 0.58 -34.77
C ARG A 225 -13.46 0.96 -33.29
N SER A 226 -12.32 1.20 -32.64
CA SER A 226 -12.24 1.41 -31.20
C SER A 226 -11.17 2.46 -30.88
N GLY A 227 -11.33 3.16 -29.76
CA GLY A 227 -10.23 3.95 -29.21
C GLY A 227 -9.18 3.05 -28.55
N LEU A 228 -7.98 3.57 -28.38
CA LEU A 228 -6.83 2.83 -27.88
C LEU A 228 -6.20 3.51 -26.65
N VAL A 229 -5.97 2.73 -25.61
CA VAL A 229 -5.18 3.11 -24.44
C VAL A 229 -3.86 2.33 -24.47
N VAL A 230 -2.74 3.03 -24.59
CA VAL A 230 -1.40 2.44 -24.61
C VAL A 230 -0.78 2.57 -23.22
N ALA A 231 -0.35 1.46 -22.61
CA ALA A 231 0.23 1.47 -21.27
C ALA A 231 1.46 0.56 -21.18
N GLY A 232 2.55 1.07 -20.59
CA GLY A 232 3.78 0.30 -20.39
C GLY A 232 4.53 -0.07 -21.67
N TYR A 233 4.11 0.45 -22.82
CA TYR A 233 4.79 0.31 -24.10
C TYR A 233 5.59 1.59 -24.40
N SER A 234 6.85 1.44 -24.81
CA SER A 234 7.75 2.58 -25.01
C SER A 234 7.70 3.19 -26.40
N GLY A 235 7.09 2.50 -27.38
CA GLY A 235 7.11 2.93 -28.79
C GLY A 235 8.43 2.67 -29.52
N ARG A 236 9.21 1.66 -29.08
CA ARG A 236 10.50 1.30 -29.70
C ARG A 236 10.39 0.26 -30.80
N ASP A 237 9.32 -0.53 -30.80
CA ASP A 237 9.12 -1.55 -31.82
C ASP A 237 8.52 -0.85 -33.06
N ASP A 238 9.36 -0.68 -34.08
CA ASP A 238 8.98 0.01 -35.32
C ASP A 238 7.75 -0.60 -35.95
N SER A 239 7.68 -1.90 -35.83
CA SER A 239 6.73 -2.79 -36.44
C SER A 239 5.30 -2.59 -35.90
N VAL A 240 5.19 -2.34 -34.58
CA VAL A 240 3.95 -1.96 -33.90
C VAL A 240 3.64 -0.47 -34.13
N MET A 241 4.66 0.39 -34.11
CA MET A 241 4.45 1.83 -34.35
C MET A 241 3.95 2.11 -35.77
N ASP A 242 4.47 1.42 -36.78
CA ASP A 242 3.99 1.48 -38.17
C ASP A 242 2.49 1.15 -38.24
N ALA A 243 2.03 0.14 -37.49
CA ALA A 243 0.61 -0.23 -37.45
C ALA A 243 -0.26 0.83 -36.76
N LEU A 244 0.25 1.46 -35.69
CA LEU A 244 -0.47 2.55 -35.01
C LEU A 244 -0.58 3.80 -35.90
N GLU A 245 0.47 4.11 -36.64
CA GLU A 245 0.55 5.22 -37.60
C GLU A 245 -0.35 4.95 -38.82
N ALA A 246 -0.31 3.75 -39.40
CA ALA A 246 -1.14 3.36 -40.54
C ALA A 246 -2.65 3.43 -40.24
N ALA A 247 -3.06 3.28 -38.98
CA ALA A 247 -4.45 3.47 -38.57
C ALA A 247 -4.91 4.95 -38.63
N LEU A 248 -3.99 5.91 -38.59
CA LEU A 248 -4.28 7.35 -38.75
C LEU A 248 -4.33 7.80 -40.21
N ASP A 249 -3.63 7.12 -41.10
CA ASP A 249 -3.60 7.45 -42.54
C ASP A 249 -4.98 7.31 -43.21
N GLN A 250 -5.91 6.59 -42.57
CA GLN A 250 -7.27 6.41 -43.06
C GLN A 250 -8.26 7.28 -42.25
N PRO A 251 -9.28 7.88 -42.91
CA PRO A 251 -10.27 8.69 -42.21
C PRO A 251 -11.00 7.91 -41.11
N GLY A 252 -11.14 8.53 -39.93
CA GLY A 252 -11.91 7.98 -38.81
C GLY A 252 -11.17 6.95 -37.93
N GLY A 253 -9.83 6.92 -37.96
CA GLY A 253 -9.04 6.15 -37.00
C GLY A 253 -9.31 6.56 -35.55
N TYR A 254 -9.30 5.59 -34.63
CA TYR A 254 -9.47 5.76 -33.18
C TYR A 254 -10.75 6.52 -32.77
N PRO A 255 -11.97 6.02 -33.11
CA PRO A 255 -13.22 6.73 -32.81
C PRO A 255 -13.48 6.95 -31.31
N GLY A 256 -12.85 6.17 -30.42
CA GLY A 256 -12.89 6.36 -28.96
C GLY A 256 -11.74 7.20 -28.39
N GLY A 257 -10.81 7.66 -29.23
CA GLY A 257 -9.61 8.41 -28.89
C GLY A 257 -8.33 7.58 -28.76
N LEU A 258 -7.18 8.25 -28.73
CA LEU A 258 -5.84 7.67 -28.57
C LEU A 258 -5.15 8.23 -27.31
N PHE A 259 -5.03 7.41 -26.28
CA PHE A 259 -4.47 7.81 -24.99
C PHE A 259 -3.17 7.06 -24.72
N TRP A 260 -2.09 7.82 -24.50
CA TRP A 260 -0.80 7.23 -24.19
C TRP A 260 -0.46 7.43 -22.71
N LEU A 261 -0.50 6.36 -21.92
CA LEU A 261 -0.15 6.41 -20.51
C LEU A 261 1.37 6.34 -20.35
N HIS A 262 1.95 7.45 -19.87
CA HIS A 262 3.39 7.61 -19.77
C HIS A 262 3.82 7.79 -18.32
N ARG A 263 4.83 7.02 -17.92
CA ARG A 263 5.39 7.06 -16.56
C ARG A 263 6.61 7.97 -16.49
N GLY A 264 6.66 8.78 -15.43
CA GLY A 264 7.78 9.67 -15.15
C GLY A 264 7.66 11.05 -15.82
N SER A 265 8.61 11.92 -15.48
CA SER A 265 8.65 13.32 -15.94
C SER A 265 9.30 13.50 -17.31
N ASP A 266 10.14 12.56 -17.74
CA ASP A 266 10.84 12.65 -19.02
C ASP A 266 9.85 12.59 -20.20
N PRO A 267 10.16 13.21 -21.34
CA PRO A 267 9.32 13.11 -22.53
C PRO A 267 9.30 11.66 -23.06
N PRO A 268 8.17 11.21 -23.66
CA PRO A 268 8.15 9.97 -24.42
C PRO A 268 9.06 10.07 -25.66
N LEU A 269 9.29 8.95 -26.35
CA LEU A 269 10.08 8.95 -27.58
C LEU A 269 9.48 9.90 -28.63
N GLU A 270 10.33 10.53 -29.43
CA GLU A 270 9.92 11.50 -30.47
C GLU A 270 8.90 10.90 -31.46
N ARG A 271 9.00 9.60 -31.73
CA ARG A 271 8.02 8.88 -32.57
C ARG A 271 6.61 8.88 -31.96
N VAL A 272 6.50 8.70 -30.65
CA VAL A 272 5.22 8.77 -29.92
C VAL A 272 4.67 10.21 -29.91
N ILE A 273 5.54 11.20 -29.73
CA ILE A 273 5.17 12.62 -29.80
C ILE A 273 4.58 12.95 -31.17
N ARG A 274 5.23 12.49 -32.25
CA ARG A 274 4.74 12.65 -33.62
C ARG A 274 3.40 11.95 -33.85
N LEU A 275 3.25 10.70 -33.39
CA LEU A 275 1.99 9.96 -33.48
C LEU A 275 0.83 10.73 -32.85
N LEU A 276 1.00 11.26 -31.63
CA LEU A 276 -0.04 12.03 -30.94
C LEU A 276 -0.35 13.35 -31.64
N LYS A 277 0.65 14.02 -32.22
CA LYS A 277 0.44 15.23 -33.03
C LYS A 277 -0.37 14.91 -34.29
N CYS A 278 0.01 13.88 -35.04
CA CYS A 278 -0.71 13.44 -36.22
C CYS A 278 -2.16 13.05 -35.89
N ALA A 279 -2.40 12.39 -34.74
CA ALA A 279 -3.75 12.09 -34.28
C ALA A 279 -4.57 13.36 -34.00
N ASN A 280 -3.99 14.34 -33.30
CA ASN A 280 -4.63 15.62 -33.02
C ASN A 280 -4.95 16.38 -34.33
N ASP A 281 -4.02 16.41 -35.28
CA ASP A 281 -4.20 17.08 -36.58
C ASP A 281 -5.26 16.38 -37.45
N ALA A 282 -5.43 15.06 -37.30
CA ALA A 282 -6.50 14.29 -37.90
C ALA A 282 -7.86 14.44 -37.18
N GLY A 283 -7.93 15.26 -36.13
CA GLY A 283 -9.15 15.50 -35.34
C GLY A 283 -9.50 14.35 -34.38
N VAL A 284 -8.59 13.41 -34.16
CA VAL A 284 -8.75 12.34 -33.17
C VAL A 284 -8.54 12.92 -31.78
N GLU A 285 -9.44 12.60 -30.85
CA GLU A 285 -9.24 12.94 -29.45
C GLU A 285 -8.05 12.15 -28.90
N CYS A 286 -6.95 12.82 -28.59
CA CYS A 286 -5.76 12.17 -28.08
C CYS A 286 -5.10 12.93 -26.93
N GLY A 287 -4.29 12.21 -26.15
CA GLY A 287 -3.44 12.87 -25.18
C GLY A 287 -2.45 11.95 -24.48
N LEU A 288 -1.40 12.58 -23.96
CA LEU A 288 -0.43 11.94 -23.09
C LEU A 288 -0.90 12.05 -21.64
N VAL A 289 -1.15 10.91 -21.02
CA VAL A 289 -1.63 10.82 -19.65
C VAL A 289 -0.45 10.47 -18.76
N ARG A 290 -0.05 11.39 -17.87
CA ARG A 290 1.01 11.12 -16.90
C ARG A 290 0.49 10.20 -15.80
N ILE A 291 1.19 9.10 -15.58
CA ILE A 291 0.85 8.10 -14.56
C ILE A 291 2.06 7.81 -13.67
N GLU A 292 1.82 7.53 -12.39
CA GLU A 292 2.86 7.03 -11.49
C GLU A 292 3.16 5.55 -11.77
N SER A 293 2.11 4.74 -11.95
CA SER A 293 2.21 3.33 -12.29
C SER A 293 0.94 2.81 -12.98
N PHE A 294 1.07 1.68 -13.67
CA PHE A 294 -0.07 0.97 -14.25
C PHE A 294 -1.09 0.56 -13.17
N ASP A 295 -0.63 0.12 -12.00
CA ASP A 295 -1.49 -0.27 -10.88
C ASP A 295 -2.33 0.91 -10.35
N GLU A 296 -1.74 2.11 -10.28
CA GLU A 296 -2.41 3.31 -9.77
C GLU A 296 -3.48 3.83 -10.72
N ILE A 297 -3.18 3.95 -12.01
CA ILE A 297 -4.18 4.41 -12.97
C ILE A 297 -5.35 3.43 -13.05
N LEU A 298 -5.10 2.11 -13.03
CA LEU A 298 -6.17 1.10 -13.00
C LEU A 298 -6.98 1.18 -11.70
N ARG A 299 -6.38 1.57 -10.57
CA ARG A 299 -7.11 1.82 -9.32
C ARG A 299 -8.05 3.01 -9.46
N ASP A 300 -7.60 4.10 -10.08
CA ASP A 300 -8.43 5.28 -10.33
C ASP A 300 -9.60 4.95 -11.27
N LEU A 301 -9.37 4.13 -12.30
CA LEU A 301 -10.43 3.63 -13.19
C LEU A 301 -11.47 2.80 -12.42
N VAL A 302 -11.02 1.81 -11.64
CA VAL A 302 -11.91 0.95 -10.84
C VAL A 302 -12.74 1.77 -9.84
N ARG A 303 -12.19 2.84 -9.27
CA ARG A 303 -12.90 3.72 -8.33
C ARG A 303 -14.08 4.46 -8.97
N LEU A 304 -14.00 4.80 -10.25
CA LEU A 304 -15.03 5.57 -10.96
C LEU A 304 -16.10 4.70 -11.63
N LEU A 305 -15.88 3.39 -11.70
CA LEU A 305 -16.77 2.44 -12.37
C LEU A 305 -17.63 1.70 -11.34
N PRO A 306 -18.93 2.03 -11.24
CA PRO A 306 -19.82 1.34 -10.30
C PRO A 306 -20.04 -0.12 -10.72
N ALA A 307 -20.30 -1.00 -9.74
CA ALA A 307 -20.66 -2.41 -9.94
C ALA A 307 -19.56 -3.34 -10.51
N LEU A 308 -18.27 -2.95 -10.47
CA LEU A 308 -17.16 -3.88 -10.74
C LEU A 308 -17.02 -4.94 -9.63
N ASP A 309 -16.82 -6.19 -10.04
CA ASP A 309 -16.41 -7.27 -9.13
C ASP A 309 -14.97 -7.04 -8.67
N THR A 310 -14.82 -6.59 -7.41
CA THR A 310 -13.54 -6.30 -6.76
C THR A 310 -13.07 -7.42 -5.84
N SER A 311 -13.71 -8.59 -5.86
CA SER A 311 -13.40 -9.70 -4.95
C SER A 311 -11.94 -10.16 -5.06
N ALA A 312 -11.44 -10.32 -6.28
CA ALA A 312 -10.04 -10.69 -6.53
C ALA A 312 -9.05 -9.60 -6.09
N LEU A 313 -9.41 -8.33 -6.25
CA LEU A 313 -8.61 -7.17 -5.82
C LEU A 313 -8.51 -7.08 -4.29
N ASN A 314 -9.65 -7.29 -3.59
CA ASN A 314 -9.69 -7.30 -2.13
C ASN A 314 -8.91 -8.47 -1.53
N ALA A 315 -8.91 -9.63 -2.19
CA ALA A 315 -8.09 -10.78 -1.81
C ALA A 315 -6.58 -10.50 -1.95
N LEU A 316 -6.17 -9.70 -2.94
CA LEU A 316 -4.76 -9.29 -3.08
C LEU A 316 -4.32 -8.35 -1.95
N ALA A 317 -5.18 -7.40 -1.56
CA ALA A 317 -4.89 -6.44 -0.49
C ALA A 317 -4.75 -7.12 0.88
N THR A 318 -5.58 -8.12 1.17
CA THR A 318 -5.52 -8.91 2.41
C THR A 318 -4.30 -9.84 2.48
N GLY A 319 -3.81 -10.34 1.33
CA GLY A 319 -2.65 -11.25 1.27
C GLY A 319 -1.28 -10.60 1.47
N ARG A 320 -1.13 -9.29 1.22
CA ARG A 320 0.18 -8.59 1.26
C ARG A 320 0.48 -7.85 2.57
N SER A 321 -0.45 -7.79 3.53
CA SER A 321 -0.20 -7.14 4.82
C SER A 321 0.56 -8.06 5.79
N ARG A 322 1.87 -8.25 5.54
CA ARG A 322 2.83 -8.60 6.59
C ARG A 322 3.67 -7.37 6.88
N VAL A 323 3.17 -6.50 7.76
CA VAL A 323 4.00 -5.49 8.41
C VAL A 323 4.95 -6.24 9.34
N SER A 324 6.23 -6.30 9.00
CA SER A 324 7.30 -6.73 9.91
C SER A 324 7.92 -5.49 10.56
N GLY A 325 8.48 -5.66 11.77
CA GLY A 325 9.29 -4.60 12.40
C GLY A 325 10.47 -4.21 11.50
N ALA A 326 10.84 -2.94 11.52
CA ALA A 326 12.05 -2.47 10.85
C ALA A 326 13.28 -3.09 11.56
N PRO A 327 14.31 -3.56 10.82
CA PRO A 327 15.51 -4.10 11.44
C PRO A 327 16.21 -3.06 12.33
N GLU A 328 16.89 -3.51 13.39
CA GLU A 328 17.65 -2.59 14.25
C GLU A 328 18.69 -1.82 13.42
N PRO A 329 18.72 -0.47 13.49
CA PRO A 329 19.67 0.31 12.71
C PRO A 329 21.11 0.10 13.19
N SER A 330 21.93 -0.53 12.34
CA SER A 330 23.38 -0.70 12.49
C SER A 330 24.14 0.53 11.97
N GLY A 331 25.05 1.11 12.76
CA GLY A 331 25.87 2.29 12.39
C GLY A 331 26.34 3.12 13.59
N GLN A 332 27.17 4.14 13.36
CA GLN A 332 27.62 5.06 14.42
C GLN A 332 26.42 5.81 15.04
N ARG A 333 26.36 5.84 16.37
CA ARG A 333 25.28 6.49 17.13
C ARG A 333 25.56 8.00 17.18
N GLY A 334 25.07 8.74 16.21
CA GLY A 334 25.17 10.21 16.13
C GLY A 334 23.83 10.93 16.27
N TRP A 335 23.88 12.21 16.64
CA TRP A 335 22.74 13.12 16.56
C TRP A 335 22.45 13.51 15.10
N PRO A 336 21.18 13.81 14.72
CA PRO A 336 20.00 13.95 15.57
C PRO A 336 19.22 12.65 15.79
N LEU A 337 18.72 12.47 17.03
CA LEU A 337 17.78 11.40 17.40
C LEU A 337 16.35 11.97 17.43
N ILE A 338 15.39 11.23 16.88
CA ILE A 338 13.97 11.54 17.03
C ILE A 338 13.46 10.73 18.23
N ARG A 339 13.09 11.42 19.31
CA ARG A 339 12.41 10.79 20.45
C ARG A 339 10.97 10.50 20.07
N LEU A 340 10.54 9.25 20.28
CA LEU A 340 9.15 8.84 20.17
C LEU A 340 8.47 8.95 21.54
N ASN A 341 7.14 8.89 21.58
CA ASN A 341 6.33 9.03 22.79
C ASN A 341 5.76 7.70 23.32
N GLY A 342 6.30 6.56 22.87
CA GLY A 342 5.84 5.23 23.27
C GLY A 342 6.69 4.60 24.38
N LEU A 343 6.02 4.01 25.38
CA LEU A 343 6.63 3.16 26.40
C LEU A 343 6.31 1.70 26.14
N ALA A 344 7.30 0.82 26.25
CA ALA A 344 7.07 -0.62 26.12
C ALA A 344 6.20 -1.13 27.29
N VAL A 345 5.23 -1.99 26.97
CA VAL A 345 4.31 -2.60 27.94
C VAL A 345 4.32 -4.12 27.78
N THR A 346 4.41 -4.84 28.89
CA THR A 346 4.32 -6.30 28.89
C THR A 346 2.89 -6.78 28.69
N ILE A 347 2.73 -7.90 28.00
CA ILE A 347 1.43 -8.57 27.84
C ILE A 347 1.25 -9.52 29.05
N PRO A 348 0.15 -9.43 29.82
CA PRO A 348 -0.19 -10.43 30.83
C PRO A 348 -0.28 -11.84 30.21
N ALA A 349 0.17 -12.87 30.93
CA ALA A 349 0.27 -14.22 30.37
C ALA A 349 -1.09 -14.82 30.00
N ASN A 350 -2.07 -14.68 30.91
CA ASN A 350 -3.39 -15.29 30.77
C ASN A 350 -4.49 -14.30 31.20
N CYS A 351 -5.70 -14.55 30.73
CA CYS A 351 -6.94 -13.98 31.24
C CYS A 351 -7.94 -15.12 31.50
N ARG A 352 -9.02 -14.82 32.24
CA ARG A 352 -10.11 -15.77 32.43
C ARG A 352 -10.97 -15.80 31.17
N LYS A 353 -11.36 -16.99 30.74
CA LYS A 353 -12.25 -17.23 29.60
C LYS A 353 -13.46 -18.03 30.07
N LEU A 354 -14.65 -17.54 29.81
CA LEU A 354 -15.88 -18.30 30.04
C LEU A 354 -16.80 -18.27 28.82
N VAL A 355 -17.59 -19.34 28.67
CA VAL A 355 -18.58 -19.45 27.60
C VAL A 355 -19.96 -19.43 28.24
N CYS A 356 -20.76 -18.43 27.91
CA CYS A 356 -22.15 -18.27 28.35
C CYS A 356 -22.99 -17.65 27.23
N THR A 357 -24.30 -17.55 27.46
CA THR A 357 -25.26 -17.09 26.44
C THR A 357 -25.26 -15.58 26.20
N ILE A 358 -24.45 -14.80 26.92
CA ILE A 358 -24.42 -13.34 26.77
C ILE A 358 -23.85 -12.91 25.41
N GLU A 359 -24.59 -12.02 24.74
CA GLU A 359 -24.25 -11.53 23.41
C GLU A 359 -23.74 -10.08 23.42
N GLY A 360 -22.58 -9.87 22.81
CA GLY A 360 -22.00 -8.54 22.63
C GLY A 360 -21.23 -8.00 23.84
N VAL A 361 -20.29 -7.09 23.55
CA VAL A 361 -19.41 -6.47 24.56
C VAL A 361 -20.20 -5.54 25.49
N ALA A 362 -21.20 -4.83 24.96
CA ALA A 362 -22.01 -3.89 25.73
C ALA A 362 -22.83 -4.60 26.81
N ALA A 363 -23.47 -5.71 26.48
CA ALA A 363 -24.25 -6.50 27.45
C ALA A 363 -23.34 -7.08 28.55
N ALA A 364 -22.18 -7.64 28.18
CA ALA A 364 -21.21 -8.15 29.16
C ALA A 364 -20.73 -7.06 30.13
N ARG A 365 -20.49 -5.84 29.65
CA ARG A 365 -20.11 -4.70 30.51
C ARG A 365 -21.28 -4.20 31.37
N ALA A 366 -22.50 -4.20 30.82
CA ALA A 366 -23.70 -3.82 31.56
C ALA A 366 -23.96 -4.77 32.73
N ALA A 367 -23.86 -6.09 32.51
CA ALA A 367 -24.02 -7.10 33.56
C ALA A 367 -23.01 -6.91 34.72
N VAL A 368 -21.74 -6.60 34.40
CA VAL A 368 -20.73 -6.28 35.41
C VAL A 368 -21.09 -5.02 36.19
N ALA A 369 -21.55 -3.97 35.51
CA ALA A 369 -21.92 -2.70 36.13
C ALA A 369 -23.16 -2.83 37.02
N GLU A 370 -24.20 -3.53 36.57
CA GLU A 370 -25.43 -3.81 37.34
C GLU A 370 -25.15 -4.62 38.60
N ALA A 371 -24.24 -5.59 38.50
CA ALA A 371 -23.79 -6.39 39.63
C ALA A 371 -22.81 -5.64 40.56
N ASN A 372 -22.40 -4.42 40.22
CA ASN A 372 -21.32 -3.66 40.87
C ASN A 372 -20.08 -4.53 41.10
N ALA A 373 -19.75 -5.36 40.11
CA ALA A 373 -18.70 -6.37 40.21
C ALA A 373 -17.33 -5.79 39.82
N ARG A 374 -16.28 -6.22 40.52
CA ARG A 374 -14.92 -5.76 40.25
C ARG A 374 -14.26 -6.60 39.16
N LEU A 375 -14.84 -6.56 37.96
CA LEU A 375 -14.38 -7.30 36.78
C LEU A 375 -14.04 -6.36 35.62
N ILE A 376 -13.03 -6.71 34.83
CA ILE A 376 -12.73 -6.06 33.55
C ILE A 376 -12.94 -7.08 32.46
N VAL A 377 -13.94 -6.85 31.58
CA VAL A 377 -14.39 -7.87 30.63
C VAL A 377 -14.54 -7.35 29.19
N THR A 378 -14.41 -8.28 28.26
CA THR A 378 -14.72 -8.12 26.83
C THR A 378 -15.39 -9.38 26.29
N ARG A 379 -16.11 -9.27 25.18
CA ARG A 379 -16.72 -10.41 24.48
C ARG A 379 -16.00 -10.62 23.15
N THR A 380 -15.50 -11.83 22.91
CA THR A 380 -14.96 -12.28 21.61
C THR A 380 -15.88 -13.34 21.02
N GLN A 381 -15.58 -13.96 19.88
CA GLN A 381 -16.34 -15.14 19.41
C GLN A 381 -16.16 -16.34 20.36
N ALA A 382 -14.99 -16.48 20.97
CA ALA A 382 -14.63 -17.66 21.77
C ALA A 382 -15.25 -17.68 23.18
N GLY A 383 -15.78 -16.55 23.65
CA GLY A 383 -16.34 -16.40 24.99
C GLY A 383 -16.24 -14.97 25.52
N VAL A 384 -16.61 -14.80 26.79
CA VAL A 384 -16.24 -13.62 27.59
C VAL A 384 -14.82 -13.82 28.09
N LEU A 385 -13.97 -12.83 27.86
CA LEU A 385 -12.60 -12.78 28.37
C LEU A 385 -12.49 -11.67 29.42
N GLY A 386 -11.73 -11.87 30.49
CA GLY A 386 -11.56 -10.82 31.48
C GLY A 386 -10.57 -11.10 32.60
N PHE A 387 -10.49 -10.12 33.49
CA PHE A 387 -9.71 -10.13 34.73
C PHE A 387 -10.63 -9.90 35.92
N GLY A 388 -10.36 -10.57 37.04
CA GLY A 388 -11.18 -10.56 38.23
C GLY A 388 -11.13 -11.87 39.01
N SER A 389 -11.81 -11.91 40.15
CA SER A 389 -11.92 -13.12 40.96
C SER A 389 -12.93 -14.10 40.36
N ASP A 390 -12.69 -15.40 40.56
CA ASP A 390 -13.56 -16.43 40.00
C ASP A 390 -14.97 -16.37 40.61
N ALA A 391 -15.06 -16.00 41.90
CA ALA A 391 -16.33 -15.78 42.59
C ALA A 391 -17.17 -14.65 41.94
N GLU A 392 -16.53 -13.56 41.55
CA GLU A 392 -17.20 -12.45 40.88
C GLU A 392 -17.65 -12.84 39.46
N PHE A 393 -16.84 -13.62 38.73
CA PHE A 393 -17.26 -14.14 37.42
C PHE A 393 -18.50 -15.02 37.52
N HIS A 394 -18.55 -15.94 38.48
CA HIS A 394 -19.73 -16.77 38.72
C HIS A 394 -20.94 -15.92 39.13
N ARG A 395 -20.76 -15.00 40.08
CA ARG A 395 -21.82 -14.10 40.53
C ARG A 395 -22.46 -13.30 39.39
N VAL A 396 -21.67 -12.84 38.42
CA VAL A 396 -22.16 -12.05 37.28
C VAL A 396 -22.70 -12.93 36.15
N PHE A 397 -22.02 -14.04 35.83
CA PHE A 397 -22.26 -14.77 34.58
C PHE A 397 -23.03 -16.09 34.75
N ASP A 398 -23.20 -16.62 35.96
CA ASP A 398 -24.04 -17.81 36.22
C ASP A 398 -25.49 -17.64 35.72
N PRO A 399 -26.16 -16.47 35.88
CA PRO A 399 -27.50 -16.25 35.31
C PRO A 399 -27.58 -16.42 33.79
N PHE A 400 -26.45 -16.30 33.08
CA PHE A 400 -26.36 -16.46 31.63
C PHE A 400 -25.94 -17.88 31.22
N GLY A 401 -25.84 -18.82 32.17
CA GLY A 401 -25.53 -20.23 31.93
C GLY A 401 -24.09 -20.45 31.48
N ILE A 402 -23.15 -20.50 32.44
CA ILE A 402 -21.74 -20.83 32.15
C ILE A 402 -21.62 -22.30 31.75
N THR A 403 -21.09 -22.55 30.56
CA THR A 403 -20.87 -23.89 29.99
C THR A 403 -19.40 -24.31 29.98
N ALA A 404 -18.48 -23.35 30.03
CA ALA A 404 -17.04 -23.58 30.16
C ALA A 404 -16.40 -22.42 30.93
N PHE A 405 -15.38 -22.72 31.73
CA PHE A 405 -14.67 -21.75 32.58
C PHE A 405 -13.17 -22.10 32.64
N ASP A 406 -12.38 -21.46 31.78
CA ASP A 406 -11.00 -21.81 31.47
C ASP A 406 -10.07 -20.58 31.53
N LEU A 407 -8.78 -20.81 31.25
CA LEU A 407 -7.81 -19.76 30.97
C LEU A 407 -7.63 -19.56 29.47
N ALA A 408 -7.35 -18.33 29.06
CA ALA A 408 -6.95 -18.00 27.69
C ALA A 408 -5.68 -17.15 27.66
N THR A 409 -4.81 -17.45 26.71
CA THR A 409 -3.63 -16.66 26.37
C THR A 409 -3.97 -15.64 25.28
N PHE A 410 -3.23 -14.53 25.22
CA PHE A 410 -3.41 -13.52 24.17
C PHE A 410 -2.67 -13.89 22.88
N GLU A 411 -3.41 -13.95 21.77
CA GLU A 411 -2.82 -14.20 20.46
C GLU A 411 -2.24 -12.91 19.87
N LYS A 412 -0.93 -12.86 19.59
CA LYS A 412 -0.27 -11.67 19.02
C LYS A 412 -0.99 -11.09 17.80
N ARG A 413 -1.53 -11.95 16.92
CA ARG A 413 -2.26 -11.51 15.71
C ARG A 413 -3.48 -10.65 16.01
N ARG A 414 -4.17 -10.90 17.13
CA ARG A 414 -5.37 -10.17 17.55
C ARG A 414 -5.01 -8.83 18.17
N LEU A 415 -3.80 -8.67 18.69
CA LEU A 415 -3.31 -7.43 19.27
C LEU A 415 -2.83 -6.41 18.21
N ARG A 416 -2.66 -6.83 16.95
CA ARG A 416 -2.21 -5.97 15.84
C ARG A 416 -3.22 -4.90 15.39
N TYR A 417 -4.49 -5.02 15.79
CA TYR A 417 -5.57 -4.10 15.44
C TYR A 417 -6.45 -3.83 16.68
N GLU A 418 -7.42 -2.91 16.60
CA GLU A 418 -8.39 -2.65 17.69
C GLU A 418 -9.36 -3.82 17.86
N SER A 419 -8.87 -4.93 18.41
CA SER A 419 -9.67 -6.08 18.81
C SER A 419 -10.25 -5.91 20.21
N GLY A 420 -11.23 -6.75 20.55
CA GLY A 420 -11.77 -6.83 21.91
C GLY A 420 -10.71 -7.19 22.95
N GLU A 421 -9.69 -7.98 22.58
CA GLU A 421 -8.56 -8.36 23.44
C GLU A 421 -7.61 -7.18 23.69
N ARG A 422 -7.27 -6.40 22.66
CA ARG A 422 -6.49 -5.17 22.84
C ARG A 422 -7.25 -4.13 23.68
N GLY A 423 -8.56 -4.03 23.47
CA GLY A 423 -9.45 -3.22 24.31
C GLY A 423 -9.46 -3.66 25.77
N LEU A 424 -9.54 -4.98 26.03
CA LEU A 424 -9.46 -5.54 27.39
C LEU A 424 -8.13 -5.19 28.07
N LEU A 425 -7.01 -5.37 27.37
CA LEU A 425 -5.68 -5.04 27.90
C LEU A 425 -5.52 -3.54 28.16
N ARG A 426 -6.05 -2.68 27.28
CA ARG A 426 -6.06 -1.23 27.48
C ARG A 426 -6.85 -0.88 28.74
N ASP A 427 -8.05 -1.42 28.88
CA ASP A 427 -8.94 -1.08 29.99
C ASP A 427 -8.31 -1.49 31.33
N ALA A 428 -7.69 -2.68 31.38
CA ALA A 428 -6.95 -3.19 32.53
C ALA A 428 -5.66 -2.41 32.83
N LEU A 429 -4.88 -2.03 31.80
CA LEU A 429 -3.68 -1.23 31.98
C LEU A 429 -4.00 0.14 32.58
N VAL A 430 -5.04 0.80 32.08
CA VAL A 430 -5.47 2.10 32.62
C VAL A 430 -5.95 1.98 34.06
N GLU A 431 -6.65 0.89 34.40
CA GLU A 431 -7.04 0.62 35.79
C GLU A 431 -5.81 0.46 36.70
N ALA A 432 -4.81 -0.30 36.25
CA ALA A 432 -3.54 -0.48 36.96
C ALA A 432 -2.80 0.86 37.17
N LEU A 433 -2.78 1.72 36.14
CA LEU A 433 -2.18 3.05 36.24
C LEU A 433 -2.95 3.94 37.22
N CYS A 434 -4.28 3.94 37.18
CA CYS A 434 -5.09 4.70 38.13
C CYS A 434 -4.85 4.27 39.57
N ALA A 435 -4.83 2.96 39.83
CA ALA A 435 -4.59 2.41 41.16
C ALA A 435 -3.18 2.75 41.69
N ALA A 436 -2.16 2.72 40.83
CA ALA A 436 -0.77 2.87 41.28
C ALA A 436 -0.23 4.31 41.25
N LYS A 437 -0.77 5.19 40.40
CA LYS A 437 -0.10 6.46 40.01
C LYS A 437 -0.83 7.73 40.43
N ASN A 438 -1.82 7.64 41.32
CA ASN A 438 -2.63 8.77 41.80
C ASN A 438 -3.27 9.58 40.65
N VAL A 439 -3.65 8.89 39.58
CA VAL A 439 -4.34 9.46 38.40
C VAL A 439 -5.75 8.91 38.29
N ARG A 440 -6.66 9.70 37.74
CA ARG A 440 -8.00 9.25 37.35
C ARG A 440 -8.13 9.27 35.83
N ALA A 441 -8.91 8.34 35.29
CA ALA A 441 -9.12 8.19 33.86
C ALA A 441 -10.47 8.77 33.41
N ILE A 442 -10.46 9.50 32.29
CA ILE A 442 -11.65 9.84 31.52
C ILE A 442 -11.64 8.96 30.28
N ARG A 443 -12.55 7.99 30.25
CA ARG A 443 -12.58 6.95 29.21
C ARG A 443 -13.05 7.52 27.87
N ARG A 444 -12.37 7.18 26.76
CA ARG A 444 -12.86 7.43 25.39
C ARG A 444 -12.76 6.16 24.55
N ARG A 445 -13.28 6.22 23.32
CA ARG A 445 -13.35 5.05 22.43
C ARG A 445 -11.97 4.45 22.10
N SER A 446 -10.98 5.30 21.79
CA SER A 446 -9.66 4.87 21.27
C SER A 446 -8.46 5.39 22.06
N ALA A 447 -8.63 6.34 22.98
CA ALA A 447 -7.56 6.87 23.83
C ALA A 447 -8.13 7.40 25.14
N ASP A 448 -7.61 6.95 26.27
CA ASP A 448 -8.08 7.41 27.58
C ASP A 448 -7.29 8.64 28.00
N LEU A 449 -7.91 9.53 28.78
CA LEU A 449 -7.23 10.72 29.31
C LEU A 449 -6.95 10.51 30.79
N LEU A 450 -5.69 10.62 31.19
CA LEU A 450 -5.28 10.56 32.58
C LEU A 450 -5.04 11.97 33.11
N VAL A 451 -5.58 12.23 34.30
CA VAL A 451 -5.39 13.50 35.02
C VAL A 451 -5.08 13.23 36.49
N PRO A 452 -4.34 14.13 37.16
CA PRO A 452 -4.10 14.03 38.60
C PRO A 452 -5.42 13.92 39.40
N VAL A 453 -5.46 13.03 40.39
CA VAL A 453 -6.58 12.97 41.36
C VAL A 453 -6.56 14.21 42.25
N ASP A 454 -5.42 14.47 42.89
CA ASP A 454 -5.15 15.70 43.63
C ASP A 454 -3.99 16.48 42.98
N PRO A 455 -4.28 17.53 42.19
CA PRO A 455 -3.26 18.35 41.54
C PRO A 455 -2.34 19.12 42.50
N ALA A 456 -2.66 19.19 43.80
CA ALA A 456 -1.85 19.87 44.83
C ALA A 456 -0.81 18.96 45.48
N ASP A 457 -0.94 17.64 45.35
CA ASP A 457 0.01 16.65 45.89
C ASP A 457 1.44 16.91 45.40
N SER A 458 2.45 16.64 46.24
CA SER A 458 3.88 16.81 45.92
C SER A 458 4.35 15.89 44.81
N ALA A 459 3.65 14.78 44.54
CA ALA A 459 3.87 13.93 43.37
C ALA A 459 3.81 14.70 42.03
N TRP A 460 3.13 15.85 42.00
CA TRP A 460 2.98 16.70 40.81
C TRP A 460 3.91 17.91 40.78
N ASP A 461 4.85 18.06 41.72
CA ASP A 461 5.81 19.17 41.74
C ASP A 461 6.65 19.24 40.45
N GLY A 462 7.04 18.09 39.91
CA GLY A 462 7.75 18.01 38.63
C GLY A 462 6.91 18.55 37.46
N LEU A 463 5.62 18.23 37.42
CA LEU A 463 4.70 18.74 36.41
C LEU A 463 4.46 20.24 36.59
N ARG A 464 4.24 20.71 37.83
CA ARG A 464 4.11 22.13 38.17
C ARG A 464 5.36 22.93 37.80
N GLY A 465 6.55 22.38 37.99
CA GLY A 465 7.81 23.02 37.58
C GLY A 465 7.89 23.28 36.07
N ILE A 466 7.25 22.44 35.25
CA ILE A 466 7.22 22.58 33.80
C ILE A 466 6.08 23.52 33.34
N THR A 467 4.86 23.32 33.84
CA THR A 467 3.66 24.00 33.35
C THR A 467 3.25 25.22 34.16
N ARG A 468 3.90 25.47 35.30
CA ARG A 468 3.58 26.46 36.35
C ARG A 468 2.27 26.20 37.10
N GLN A 469 1.25 25.69 36.41
CA GLN A 469 -0.05 25.33 36.97
C GLN A 469 -0.51 24.00 36.38
N THR A 470 -1.11 23.16 37.21
CA THR A 470 -1.60 21.82 36.86
C THR A 470 -3.12 21.74 36.73
N THR A 471 -3.85 22.75 37.21
CA THR A 471 -5.30 22.82 37.16
C THR A 471 -5.80 24.26 37.21
N GLY A 472 -7.02 24.51 36.75
CA GLY A 472 -7.70 25.80 36.91
C GLY A 472 -9.09 25.82 36.27
N ALA A 473 -9.73 26.98 36.28
CA ALA A 473 -10.97 27.24 35.54
C ALA A 473 -10.68 28.06 34.27
N VAL A 474 -11.47 27.84 33.21
CA VAL A 474 -11.39 28.65 31.99
C VAL A 474 -11.94 30.06 32.30
N PRO A 475 -11.26 31.15 31.91
CA PRO A 475 -11.74 32.52 32.15
C PRO A 475 -13.16 32.71 31.64
N LYS A 476 -14.02 33.38 32.45
CA LYS A 476 -15.45 33.63 32.17
C LYS A 476 -16.34 32.38 32.13
N HIS A 477 -15.79 31.18 32.34
CA HIS A 477 -16.52 29.91 32.37
C HIS A 477 -16.12 29.08 33.60
N PRO A 478 -16.58 29.43 34.82
CA PRO A 478 -16.16 28.78 36.06
C PRO A 478 -16.52 27.29 36.15
N ASN A 479 -17.51 26.85 35.35
CA ASN A 479 -17.92 25.45 35.26
C ASN A 479 -16.99 24.60 34.38
N LEU A 480 -16.13 25.22 33.57
CA LEU A 480 -15.13 24.54 32.75
C LEU A 480 -13.81 24.48 33.51
N LYS A 481 -13.53 23.30 34.08
CA LYS A 481 -12.25 23.03 34.73
C LYS A 481 -11.28 22.41 33.73
N TRP A 482 -10.01 22.76 33.82
CA TRP A 482 -8.96 22.20 33.00
C TRP A 482 -7.85 21.64 33.88
N HIS A 483 -7.19 20.59 33.38
CA HIS A 483 -6.09 19.89 34.05
C HIS A 483 -4.94 19.66 33.06
N GLU A 484 -3.71 19.73 33.55
CA GLU A 484 -2.56 19.16 32.84
C GLU A 484 -2.64 17.64 32.92
N GLY A 485 -2.94 17.00 31.81
CA GLY A 485 -3.11 15.56 31.72
C GLY A 485 -2.29 14.96 30.59
N VAL A 486 -2.53 13.67 30.37
CA VAL A 486 -1.91 12.92 29.28
C VAL A 486 -2.96 12.03 28.63
N GLY A 487 -3.04 12.09 27.30
CA GLY A 487 -3.75 11.08 26.52
C GLY A 487 -2.89 9.82 26.45
N VAL A 488 -3.48 8.67 26.77
CA VAL A 488 -2.83 7.37 26.68
C VAL A 488 -3.54 6.48 25.68
N ARG A 489 -2.75 5.84 24.81
CA ARG A 489 -3.25 4.85 23.85
C ARG A 489 -2.38 3.61 23.87
N LEU A 490 -3.00 2.44 23.92
CA LEU A 490 -2.31 1.17 23.78
C LEU A 490 -2.26 0.78 22.30
N ASP A 491 -1.06 0.64 21.75
CA ASP A 491 -0.84 0.31 20.34
C ASP A 491 0.10 -0.88 20.17
N TRP A 492 0.19 -1.40 18.94
CA TRP A 492 1.04 -2.53 18.59
C TRP A 492 2.11 -2.12 17.59
N ALA A 493 3.38 -2.35 17.94
CA ALA A 493 4.52 -2.14 17.07
C ALA A 493 5.66 -3.08 17.47
N ASP A 494 6.45 -3.52 16.49
CA ASP A 494 7.62 -4.38 16.70
C ASP A 494 7.33 -5.65 17.55
N ASP A 495 6.23 -6.32 17.20
CA ASP A 495 5.71 -7.51 17.89
C ASP A 495 5.49 -7.37 19.43
N GLY A 496 5.31 -6.13 19.90
CA GLY A 496 5.03 -5.78 21.28
C GLY A 496 3.94 -4.71 21.44
N LEU A 497 3.50 -4.52 22.69
CA LEU A 497 2.56 -3.47 23.08
C LEU A 497 3.31 -2.20 23.51
N TRP A 498 2.77 -1.06 23.10
CA TRP A 498 3.31 0.25 23.41
C TRP A 498 2.23 1.17 23.96
N LEU A 499 2.52 1.82 25.08
CA LEU A 499 1.70 2.90 25.65
C LEU A 499 2.19 4.22 25.07
N LEU A 500 1.41 4.77 24.14
CA LEU A 500 1.68 6.08 23.54
C LEU A 500 1.18 7.18 24.45
N LEU A 501 2.03 8.17 24.69
CA LEU A 501 1.76 9.32 25.57
C LEU A 501 1.53 10.59 24.75
N ASP A 502 0.46 11.31 25.03
CA ASP A 502 0.13 12.57 24.38
C ASP A 502 -0.21 13.64 25.43
N PRO A 503 0.80 14.34 25.99
CA PRO A 503 0.59 15.38 27.00
C PRO A 503 -0.31 16.50 26.49
N LYS A 504 -1.44 16.74 27.15
CA LYS A 504 -2.45 17.70 26.70
C LYS A 504 -3.25 18.30 27.84
N ILE A 505 -3.95 19.40 27.53
CA ILE A 505 -4.93 19.97 28.45
C ILE A 505 -6.21 19.14 28.38
N VAL A 506 -6.66 18.66 29.53
CA VAL A 506 -7.88 17.86 29.67
C VAL A 506 -8.94 18.72 30.35
N PHE A 507 -10.15 18.75 29.79
CA PHE A 507 -11.24 19.59 30.28
C PHE A 507 -12.37 18.75 30.87
N GLU A 508 -13.02 19.32 31.88
CA GLU A 508 -14.24 18.80 32.50
C GLU A 508 -15.39 19.79 32.33
N GLY A 509 -16.62 19.28 32.22
CA GLY A 509 -17.81 20.10 32.00
C GLY A 509 -18.01 20.59 30.56
N VAL A 510 -17.34 19.96 29.58
CA VAL A 510 -17.43 20.35 28.17
C VAL A 510 -18.82 20.02 27.59
N THR A 511 -19.46 21.02 27.02
CA THR A 511 -20.70 20.95 26.24
C THR A 511 -20.42 21.28 24.77
N ASP A 512 -21.36 20.98 23.86
CA ASP A 512 -21.19 21.30 22.43
C ASP A 512 -20.94 22.80 22.18
N GLU A 513 -21.57 23.66 22.97
CA GLU A 513 -21.46 25.13 22.90
C GLU A 513 -20.09 25.64 23.37
N THR A 514 -19.40 24.90 24.24
CA THR A 514 -18.12 25.31 24.86
C THR A 514 -16.89 24.68 24.20
N LYS A 515 -17.08 23.78 23.22
CA LYS A 515 -15.99 23.10 22.50
C LYS A 515 -14.99 24.07 21.87
N ALA A 516 -15.46 25.09 21.15
CA ALA A 516 -14.59 26.08 20.50
C ALA A 516 -13.72 26.81 21.52
N ILE A 517 -14.31 27.20 22.65
CA ILE A 517 -13.65 27.91 23.75
C ILE A 517 -12.55 27.03 24.37
N THR A 518 -12.83 25.74 24.61
CA THR A 518 -11.82 24.81 25.14
C THR A 518 -10.67 24.55 24.17
N ALA A 519 -10.94 24.50 22.86
CA ALA A 519 -9.92 24.32 21.83
C ALA A 519 -8.99 25.54 21.74
N ASP A 520 -9.56 26.75 21.73
CA ASP A 520 -8.78 28.00 21.73
C ASP A 520 -7.94 28.14 23.00
N PHE A 521 -8.52 27.87 24.18
CA PHE A 521 -7.80 27.89 25.44
C PHE A 521 -6.65 26.88 25.49
N ALA A 522 -6.87 25.65 25.01
CA ALA A 522 -5.83 24.64 24.91
C ALA A 522 -4.70 25.13 23.99
N ARG A 523 -5.05 25.66 22.80
CA ARG A 523 -4.09 26.18 21.82
C ARG A 523 -3.24 27.29 22.40
N GLU A 524 -3.83 28.30 23.05
CA GLU A 524 -3.08 29.40 23.67
C GLU A 524 -2.07 28.91 24.72
N ARG A 525 -2.43 27.86 25.46
CA ARG A 525 -1.60 27.30 26.52
C ARG A 525 -0.51 26.35 26.00
N THR A 526 -0.72 25.72 24.84
CA THR A 526 0.23 24.80 24.22
C THR A 526 1.09 25.44 23.14
N VAL A 527 0.71 26.59 22.57
CA VAL A 527 1.45 27.23 21.45
C VAL A 527 2.90 27.59 21.81
N LYS A 528 3.18 27.84 23.09
CA LYS A 528 4.53 28.13 23.60
C LYS A 528 5.29 26.89 24.06
N ARG A 529 4.70 25.69 23.97
CA ARG A 529 5.37 24.42 24.29
C ARG A 529 6.24 23.99 23.12
N TYR A 530 7.41 24.62 23.00
CA TYR A 530 8.43 24.20 22.06
C TYR A 530 8.99 22.82 22.43
N ASN A 531 9.75 22.19 21.52
CA ASN A 531 10.26 20.83 21.66
C ASN A 531 10.89 20.54 23.02
N ARG A 532 11.60 21.50 23.64
CA ARG A 532 12.23 21.33 24.95
C ARG A 532 11.22 21.09 26.08
N ASP A 533 10.11 21.83 26.08
CA ASP A 533 9.11 21.71 27.15
C ASP A 533 8.21 20.49 26.93
N LEU A 534 7.92 20.16 25.66
CA LEU A 534 7.22 18.92 25.31
C LEU A 534 8.06 17.68 25.66
N ASP A 535 9.36 17.69 25.41
CA ASP A 535 10.29 16.62 25.79
C ASP A 535 10.30 16.40 27.31
N ARG A 536 10.34 17.49 28.10
CA ARG A 536 10.22 17.44 29.57
C ARG A 536 8.87 16.88 30.04
N LEU A 537 7.77 17.22 29.37
CA LEU A 537 6.44 16.69 29.69
C LEU A 537 6.35 15.18 29.40
N ILE A 538 6.83 14.75 28.24
CA ILE A 538 6.90 13.33 27.89
C ILE A 538 7.77 12.58 28.90
N ASP A 539 8.92 13.16 29.28
CA ASP A 539 9.83 12.56 30.25
C ASP A 539 9.22 12.43 31.65
N PHE A 540 8.51 13.48 32.10
CA PHE A 540 7.78 13.46 33.37
C PHE A 540 6.72 12.36 33.37
N TRP A 541 5.83 12.33 32.37
CA TRP A 541 4.76 11.34 32.30
C TRP A 541 5.31 9.92 32.11
N ALA A 542 6.38 9.75 31.35
CA ALA A 542 7.05 8.47 31.20
C ALA A 542 7.54 7.92 32.53
N LYS A 543 8.26 8.74 33.31
CA LYS A 543 8.77 8.36 34.63
C LYS A 543 7.67 8.13 35.65
N HIS A 544 6.63 8.97 35.64
CA HIS A 544 5.52 8.86 36.57
C HIS A 544 4.72 7.57 36.35
N LEU A 545 4.39 7.26 35.09
CA LEU A 545 3.57 6.09 34.74
C LEU A 545 4.36 4.77 34.72
N ALA A 546 5.69 4.81 34.62
CA ALA A 546 6.53 3.61 34.64
C ALA A 546 6.41 2.82 35.95
N GLY A 547 6.49 1.50 35.87
CA GLY A 547 6.40 0.63 37.03
C GLY A 547 6.55 -0.82 36.66
N GLU A 548 6.92 -1.65 37.64
CA GLU A 548 7.05 -3.09 37.47
C GLU A 548 5.86 -3.79 38.12
N ALA A 549 5.30 -4.77 37.41
CA ALA A 549 4.22 -5.64 37.90
C ALA A 549 3.00 -4.89 38.50
N LEU A 550 2.58 -3.78 37.88
CA LEU A 550 1.40 -3.00 38.27
C LEU A 550 0.13 -3.86 38.15
N PRO A 551 -0.54 -4.20 39.26
CA PRO A 551 -1.79 -4.96 39.22
C PRO A 551 -2.96 -4.07 38.81
N ALA A 552 -3.88 -4.59 38.00
CA ALA A 552 -5.09 -3.87 37.61
C ALA A 552 -6.14 -3.86 38.73
N LEU A 553 -6.34 -5.01 39.40
CA LEU A 553 -7.39 -5.18 40.40
C LEU A 553 -6.84 -5.41 41.81
N SER A 554 -5.56 -5.76 41.97
CA SER A 554 -4.94 -6.06 43.26
C SER A 554 -5.69 -7.17 44.01
N ILE A 555 -6.06 -8.23 43.30
CA ILE A 555 -6.80 -9.38 43.86
C ILE A 555 -5.85 -10.54 44.17
N GLY A 556 -6.20 -11.32 45.19
CA GLY A 556 -5.46 -12.52 45.61
C GLY A 556 -6.03 -13.84 45.06
N ASP A 557 -7.25 -13.80 44.55
CA ASP A 557 -8.03 -14.91 44.02
C ASP A 557 -8.44 -14.66 42.56
N GLY A 558 -8.46 -15.71 41.72
CA GLY A 558 -8.74 -15.59 40.28
C GLY A 558 -7.55 -15.11 39.45
N ILE A 559 -7.80 -14.25 38.44
CA ILE A 559 -6.78 -13.78 37.48
C ILE A 559 -6.75 -12.26 37.41
N ASP A 560 -5.62 -11.68 37.84
CA ASP A 560 -5.34 -10.25 37.73
C ASP A 560 -4.42 -9.95 36.53
N ALA A 561 -4.62 -8.80 35.90
CA ALA A 561 -3.70 -8.30 34.89
C ALA A 561 -2.53 -7.59 35.58
N ARG A 562 -1.30 -8.02 35.29
CA ARG A 562 -0.08 -7.35 35.77
C ARG A 562 0.73 -6.81 34.61
N PHE A 563 1.06 -5.53 34.67
CA PHE A 563 1.79 -4.83 33.61
C PHE A 563 3.12 -4.30 34.13
N ALA A 564 4.19 -4.51 33.38
CA ALA A 564 5.39 -3.69 33.48
C ALA A 564 5.33 -2.62 32.39
N VAL A 565 5.51 -1.36 32.79
CA VAL A 565 5.53 -0.18 31.92
C VAL A 565 6.94 0.38 31.96
N GLY A 566 7.59 0.43 30.79
CA GLY A 566 8.95 0.92 30.66
C GLY A 566 9.10 2.38 31.06
N LYS A 567 10.30 2.75 31.55
CA LYS A 567 10.65 4.12 31.95
C LYS A 567 11.20 4.99 30.81
N ASN A 568 11.74 4.34 29.79
CA ASN A 568 12.37 5.01 28.66
C ASN A 568 11.43 4.94 27.46
N THR A 569 11.24 6.09 26.81
CA THR A 569 10.53 6.14 25.53
C THR A 569 11.41 5.62 24.40
N ALA A 570 10.80 5.13 23.31
CA ALA A 570 11.54 4.72 22.12
C ALA A 570 12.25 5.92 21.44
N PHE A 571 13.34 5.64 20.71
CA PHE A 571 14.06 6.62 19.89
C PHE A 571 14.23 6.04 18.48
N SER A 572 14.00 6.87 17.46
CA SER A 572 14.32 6.57 16.08
C SER A 572 15.54 7.38 15.64
N LYS A 573 16.38 6.76 14.80
CA LYS A 573 17.57 7.40 14.24
C LYS A 573 17.27 7.86 12.83
N LEU A 574 17.82 9.01 12.44
CA LEU A 574 17.96 9.28 11.01
C LEU A 574 19.02 8.31 10.46
N VAL A 575 18.63 7.41 9.57
CA VAL A 575 19.61 6.68 8.77
C VAL A 575 20.14 7.71 7.78
N GLN A 576 21.39 8.15 7.96
CA GLN A 576 22.06 8.86 6.87
C GLN A 576 22.20 7.85 5.71
N PRO A 577 21.73 8.19 4.51
CA PRO A 577 21.78 7.30 3.35
C PRO A 577 23.22 6.91 3.00
#